data_AF-A0A1C6WWH0-F1
#
_entry.id   AF-A0A1C6WWH0-F1
#
_cell.length_a   1.000
_cell.length_b   1.000
_cell.length_c   1.000
_cell.angle_alpha   90.00
_cell.angle_beta   90.00
_cell.angle_gamma   90.00
#
_symmetry.space_group_name_H-M   'P 1'
#
loop_
_entity.id
_entity.type
_entity.pdbx_description
1 polymer ?
#
loop_
_entity_poly.entity_id
_entity_poly.type
_entity_poly.pdbx_seq_one_letter_code
_entity_poly.pdbx_strand_id
1 'polypeptide(L)'
;MCKLLLKGDSYFNGKNVNTEKINEDPTIKGFCRNGGCKTNEEHINALAAYIFKKFKDSIKVKLRYNNYDECLLMWLSDKLFKMHLESKSIKDKPDYMDGTTLNQAYKNYLEKHKGIFDYWYILDMIPSLKEANLKYMSEFYKLLNLICKIITGYNNGSQTKKLYKYPADCSFQYKTLYLNISECKPYLDLLNKLKGIYDDFSSDIKKNSP
;
A
#
# COMPACT_ATOMS: atom_id res chain seq x y z
N MET A 1 5.99 7.82 -6.20
CA MET A 1 5.37 6.66 -5.52
C MET A 1 5.59 6.65 -4.00
N CYS A 2 6.78 6.31 -3.47
CA CYS A 2 6.99 6.07 -2.03
C CYS A 2 6.56 7.20 -1.07
N LYS A 3 6.89 8.46 -1.40
CA LYS A 3 6.46 9.62 -0.60
C LYS A 3 4.93 9.70 -0.45
N LEU A 4 4.18 9.33 -1.48
CA LEU A 4 2.71 9.37 -1.45
C LEU A 4 2.14 8.24 -0.58
N LEU A 5 2.66 7.02 -0.69
CA LEU A 5 2.22 5.89 0.14
C LEU A 5 2.51 6.16 1.63
N LEU A 6 3.71 6.66 1.95
CA LEU A 6 4.07 7.05 3.31
C LEU A 6 3.25 8.24 3.82
N LYS A 7 2.92 9.22 2.96
CA LYS A 7 1.97 10.29 3.31
C LYS A 7 0.61 9.69 3.66
N GLY A 8 0.10 8.76 2.85
CA GLY A 8 -1.15 8.04 3.12
C GLY A 8 -1.14 7.32 4.47
N ASP A 9 -0.05 6.59 4.77
CA ASP A 9 0.13 5.92 6.07
C ASP A 9 0.16 6.90 7.24
N SER A 10 0.66 8.13 7.06
CA SER A 10 0.77 9.14 8.12
C SER A 10 -0.58 9.68 8.61
N TYR A 11 -1.68 9.32 7.95
CA TYR A 11 -3.03 9.61 8.41
C TYR A 11 -3.61 8.48 9.28
N PHE A 12 -2.92 7.36 9.46
CA PHE A 12 -3.42 6.26 10.28
C PHE A 12 -2.79 6.28 11.67
N ASN A 13 -3.62 6.05 12.69
CA ASN A 13 -3.19 5.62 14.01
C ASN A 13 -3.61 4.16 14.20
N GLY A 14 -2.69 3.24 13.91
CA GLY A 14 -3.00 1.83 13.80
C GLY A 14 -3.87 1.54 12.57
N LYS A 15 -5.13 1.19 12.80
CA LYS A 15 -6.13 0.86 11.76
C LYS A 15 -7.10 2.00 11.45
N ASN A 16 -7.27 2.92 12.40
CA ASN A 16 -8.19 4.04 12.27
C ASN A 16 -7.48 5.21 11.62
N VAL A 17 -8.16 5.83 10.68
CA VAL A 17 -7.75 7.07 10.07
C VAL A 17 -7.97 8.20 11.07
N ASN A 18 -6.99 9.11 11.16
CA ASN A 18 -7.14 10.39 11.82
C ASN A 18 -8.05 11.28 10.94
N THR A 19 -9.34 11.21 11.23
CA THR A 19 -10.41 11.87 10.47
C THR A 19 -10.30 13.39 10.54
N GLU A 20 -9.93 13.94 11.69
CA GLU A 20 -9.69 15.38 11.89
C GLU A 20 -8.62 15.88 10.92
N LYS A 21 -7.46 15.23 10.91
CA LYS A 21 -6.33 15.59 10.04
C LYS A 21 -6.67 15.53 8.54
N ILE A 22 -7.57 14.63 8.14
CA ILE A 22 -8.02 14.56 6.73
C ILE A 22 -9.03 15.66 6.42
N ASN A 23 -9.97 15.91 7.33
CA ASN A 23 -10.97 16.95 7.14
C ASN A 23 -10.34 18.35 7.10
N GLU A 24 -9.13 18.51 7.65
CA GLU A 24 -8.30 19.70 7.54
C GLU A 24 -7.43 19.74 6.25
N ASP A 25 -7.20 18.63 5.54
CA ASP A 25 -6.48 18.63 4.24
C ASP A 25 -7.48 18.80 3.09
N PRO A 26 -7.60 20.00 2.48
CA PRO A 26 -8.61 20.27 1.46
C PRO A 26 -8.43 19.39 0.22
N THR A 27 -7.19 18.95 -0.03
CA THR A 27 -6.85 18.10 -1.18
C THR A 27 -7.44 16.72 -1.06
N ILE A 28 -7.47 16.14 0.15
CA ILE A 28 -8.02 14.81 0.40
C ILE A 28 -9.53 14.90 0.62
N LYS A 29 -9.98 15.93 1.35
CA LYS A 29 -11.41 16.22 1.57
C LYS A 29 -12.19 16.33 0.26
N GLY A 30 -11.57 16.86 -0.80
CA GLY A 30 -12.16 16.94 -2.14
C GLY A 30 -12.53 15.59 -2.76
N PHE A 31 -12.03 14.46 -2.24
CA PHE A 31 -12.39 13.10 -2.68
C PHE A 31 -13.53 12.47 -1.85
N CYS A 32 -13.96 13.13 -0.77
CA CYS A 32 -15.14 12.77 0.01
C CYS A 32 -16.43 13.21 -0.72
N ARG A 33 -17.52 12.46 -0.57
CA ARG A 33 -18.84 12.88 -1.07
C ARG A 33 -19.44 13.98 -0.18
N ASN A 34 -20.29 14.83 -0.76
CA ASN A 34 -21.13 15.79 -0.03
C ASN A 34 -20.40 16.71 0.97
N GLY A 35 -19.15 17.08 0.68
CA GLY A 35 -18.41 18.07 1.46
C GLY A 35 -17.65 17.53 2.68
N GLY A 36 -17.63 16.21 2.92
CA GLY A 36 -16.80 15.61 3.98
C GLY A 36 -16.98 14.12 4.13
N CYS A 37 -15.96 13.45 4.68
CA CYS A 37 -16.03 12.05 5.06
C CYS A 37 -16.49 11.95 6.52
N LYS A 38 -17.38 11.00 6.82
CA LYS A 38 -17.99 10.79 8.15
C LYS A 38 -17.48 9.51 8.80
N THR A 39 -17.30 8.45 8.03
CA THR A 39 -16.85 7.14 8.55
C THR A 39 -15.40 6.86 8.23
N ASN A 40 -14.76 5.95 8.98
CA ASN A 40 -13.38 5.55 8.72
C ASN A 40 -13.19 5.02 7.29
N GLU A 41 -14.15 4.25 6.79
CA GLU A 41 -14.22 3.68 5.45
C GLU A 41 -14.25 4.76 4.36
N GLU A 42 -15.06 5.81 4.56
CA GLU A 42 -15.14 6.94 3.63
C GLU A 42 -13.79 7.67 3.56
N HIS A 43 -13.11 7.85 4.70
CA HIS A 43 -11.78 8.46 4.74
C HIS A 43 -10.71 7.59 4.07
N ILE A 44 -10.77 6.26 4.25
CA ILE A 44 -9.90 5.32 3.54
C ILE A 44 -10.14 5.45 2.03
N ASN A 45 -11.39 5.44 1.58
CA ASN A 45 -11.74 5.60 0.16
C ASN A 45 -11.24 6.93 -0.40
N ALA A 46 -11.38 8.03 0.33
CA ALA A 46 -10.89 9.35 -0.10
C ALA A 46 -9.36 9.40 -0.21
N LEU A 47 -8.63 8.86 0.77
CA LEU A 47 -7.17 8.75 0.72
C LEU A 47 -6.71 7.93 -0.48
N ALA A 48 -7.36 6.80 -0.68
CA ALA A 48 -6.99 5.86 -1.71
C ALA A 48 -7.23 6.52 -3.11
N ALA A 49 -8.37 7.20 -3.29
CA ALA A 49 -8.68 7.98 -4.49
C ALA A 49 -7.67 9.12 -4.75
N TYR A 50 -7.29 9.83 -3.68
CA TYR A 50 -6.25 10.86 -3.74
C TYR A 50 -4.89 10.29 -4.20
N ILE A 51 -4.46 9.17 -3.62
CA ILE A 51 -3.21 8.49 -3.99
C ILE A 51 -3.26 8.08 -5.46
N PHE A 52 -4.37 7.47 -5.89
CA PHE A 52 -4.57 7.07 -7.28
C PHE A 52 -4.46 8.24 -8.26
N LYS A 53 -5.17 9.34 -7.99
CA LYS A 53 -5.10 10.57 -8.80
C LYS A 53 -3.66 11.04 -8.92
N LYS A 54 -2.93 11.16 -7.80
CA LYS A 54 -1.53 11.61 -7.80
C LYS A 54 -0.60 10.64 -8.52
N PHE A 55 -0.86 9.34 -8.45
CA PHE A 55 -0.14 8.35 -9.25
C PHE A 55 -0.36 8.60 -10.73
N LYS A 56 -1.61 8.73 -11.21
CA LYS A 56 -1.90 8.97 -12.62
C LYS A 56 -1.32 10.30 -13.12
N ASP A 57 -1.42 11.36 -12.33
CA ASP A 57 -0.84 12.68 -12.65
C ASP A 57 0.70 12.63 -12.75
N SER A 58 1.36 11.70 -12.05
CA SER A 58 2.82 11.54 -12.09
C SER A 58 3.34 10.72 -13.28
N ILE A 59 2.45 10.13 -14.08
CA ILE A 59 2.82 9.36 -15.27
C ILE A 59 3.03 10.32 -16.43
N LYS A 60 4.28 10.58 -16.81
CA LYS A 60 4.58 11.16 -18.13
C LYS A 60 4.45 10.03 -19.17
N VAL A 61 3.54 10.19 -20.13
CA VAL A 61 2.95 9.20 -21.08
C VAL A 61 3.92 8.36 -21.95
N LYS A 62 5.21 8.20 -21.64
CA LYS A 62 6.14 7.39 -22.48
C LYS A 62 7.13 6.48 -21.76
N LEU A 63 7.20 6.45 -20.43
CA LEU A 63 8.27 5.71 -19.74
C LEU A 63 7.74 4.67 -18.74
N ARG A 64 7.77 3.41 -19.19
CA ARG A 64 7.79 2.14 -18.44
C ARG A 64 6.47 1.65 -17.83
N TYR A 65 6.35 0.32 -17.79
CA TYR A 65 5.38 -0.47 -17.03
C TYR A 65 5.07 0.18 -15.69
N ASN A 66 3.89 0.76 -15.53
CA ASN A 66 3.59 1.51 -14.33
C ASN A 66 2.88 0.64 -13.29
N ASN A 67 3.64 0.09 -12.35
CA ASN A 67 3.15 -0.79 -11.28
C ASN A 67 2.46 -0.02 -10.13
N TYR A 68 2.08 1.25 -10.34
CA TYR A 68 1.49 2.11 -9.30
C TYR A 68 0.12 1.62 -8.86
N ASP A 69 -0.65 1.02 -9.78
CA ASP A 69 -1.95 0.45 -9.45
C ASP A 69 -1.79 -0.77 -8.54
N GLU A 70 -0.81 -1.65 -8.81
CA GLU A 70 -0.47 -2.78 -7.94
C GLU A 70 0.00 -2.30 -6.55
N CYS A 71 0.82 -1.24 -6.50
CA CYS A 71 1.27 -0.63 -5.25
C CYS A 71 0.13 -0.04 -4.43
N LEU A 72 -0.85 0.56 -5.09
CA LEU A 72 -2.07 1.05 -4.44
C LEU A 72 -2.93 -0.10 -3.92
N LEU A 73 -3.06 -1.21 -4.67
CA LEU A 73 -3.81 -2.38 -4.21
C LEU A 73 -3.13 -3.04 -3.00
N MET A 74 -1.80 -3.16 -3.00
CA MET A 74 -1.04 -3.60 -1.83
C MET A 74 -1.31 -2.69 -0.63
N TRP A 75 -1.20 -1.36 -0.81
CA TRP A 75 -1.47 -0.37 0.24
C TRP A 75 -2.89 -0.50 0.82
N LEU A 76 -3.89 -0.64 -0.04
CA LEU A 76 -5.28 -0.80 0.36
C LEU A 76 -5.50 -2.11 1.11
N SER A 77 -4.85 -3.19 0.64
CA SER A 77 -4.94 -4.51 1.26
C SER A 77 -4.43 -4.50 2.71
N ASP A 78 -3.35 -3.77 3.01
CA ASP A 78 -2.87 -3.60 4.39
C ASP A 78 -3.91 -2.93 5.30
N LYS A 79 -4.65 -1.94 4.79
CA LYS A 79 -5.70 -1.26 5.57
C LYS A 79 -6.91 -2.16 5.77
N LEU A 80 -7.36 -2.80 4.70
CA LEU A 80 -8.47 -3.74 4.73
C LEU A 80 -8.17 -4.96 5.61
N PHE A 81 -6.95 -5.48 5.62
CA PHE A 81 -6.56 -6.59 6.47
C PHE A 81 -6.64 -6.22 7.96
N LYS A 82 -6.22 -5.01 8.33
CA LYS A 82 -6.35 -4.52 9.72
C LYS A 82 -7.81 -4.40 10.16
N MET A 83 -8.69 -3.90 9.28
CA MET A 83 -10.13 -3.86 9.53
C MET A 83 -10.72 -5.27 9.63
N HIS A 84 -10.26 -6.19 8.79
CA HIS A 84 -10.71 -7.57 8.78
C HIS A 84 -10.42 -8.27 10.11
N LEU A 85 -9.18 -8.15 10.61
CA LEU A 85 -8.78 -8.69 11.91
C LEU A 85 -9.67 -8.15 13.05
N GLU A 86 -9.95 -6.85 13.04
CA GLU A 86 -10.85 -6.25 14.02
C GLU A 86 -12.28 -6.78 13.94
N SER A 87 -12.85 -6.87 12.72
CA SER A 87 -14.22 -7.36 12.53
C SER A 87 -14.41 -8.79 13.06
N LYS A 88 -13.31 -9.55 13.14
CA LYS A 88 -13.25 -10.90 13.70
C LYS A 88 -12.79 -10.94 15.16
N SER A 89 -12.58 -9.79 15.80
CA SER A 89 -12.04 -9.66 17.16
C SER A 89 -10.70 -10.38 17.36
N ILE A 90 -9.88 -10.45 16.31
CA ILE A 90 -8.56 -11.07 16.34
C ILE A 90 -7.54 -10.02 16.77
N LYS A 91 -7.00 -10.19 17.97
CA LYS A 91 -5.89 -9.38 18.51
C LYS A 91 -4.65 -10.26 18.67
N ASP A 92 -3.48 -9.68 18.42
CA ASP A 92 -2.18 -10.31 18.71
C ASP A 92 -1.94 -11.67 18.04
N LYS A 93 -2.56 -11.91 16.86
CA LYS A 93 -2.30 -13.08 16.02
C LYS A 93 -1.59 -12.69 14.72
N PRO A 94 -0.26 -12.44 14.77
CA PRO A 94 0.51 -12.06 13.58
C PRO A 94 0.44 -13.11 12.48
N ASP A 95 0.21 -14.38 12.82
CA ASP A 95 0.12 -15.48 11.87
C ASP A 95 -1.30 -15.78 11.39
N TYR A 96 -2.32 -15.10 11.91
CA TYR A 96 -3.71 -15.32 11.47
C TYR A 96 -3.85 -15.09 9.97
N MET A 97 -4.35 -16.09 9.25
CA MET A 97 -4.62 -16.04 7.83
C MET A 97 -5.91 -16.80 7.56
N ASP A 98 -6.71 -16.29 6.63
CA ASP A 98 -7.84 -17.02 6.08
C ASP A 98 -7.89 -16.85 4.56
N GLY A 99 -8.90 -17.43 3.93
CA GLY A 99 -9.12 -17.35 2.49
C GLY A 99 -9.69 -16.02 1.99
N THR A 100 -9.79 -14.98 2.83
CA THR A 100 -10.40 -13.71 2.42
C THR A 100 -9.60 -13.08 1.28
N THR A 101 -10.25 -12.83 0.15
CA THR A 101 -9.62 -12.14 -0.99
C THR A 101 -9.73 -10.62 -0.86
N LEU A 102 -8.88 -9.89 -1.58
CA LEU A 102 -8.96 -8.43 -1.67
C LEU A 102 -10.36 -7.98 -2.13
N ASN A 103 -10.93 -8.66 -3.12
CA ASN A 103 -12.28 -8.40 -3.61
C ASN A 103 -13.35 -8.57 -2.51
N GLN A 104 -13.31 -9.67 -1.76
CA GLN A 104 -14.23 -9.90 -0.65
C GLN A 104 -14.09 -8.84 0.44
N ALA A 105 -12.86 -8.48 0.79
CA ALA A 105 -12.60 -7.44 1.79
C ALA A 105 -13.14 -6.08 1.33
N TYR A 106 -12.92 -5.71 0.06
CA TYR A 106 -13.44 -4.47 -0.49
C TYR A 106 -14.98 -4.44 -0.47
N LYS A 107 -15.65 -5.52 -0.89
CA LYS A 107 -17.12 -5.65 -0.81
C LYS A 107 -17.64 -5.49 0.63
N ASN A 108 -16.97 -6.15 1.57
CA ASN A 108 -17.43 -6.17 2.96
C ASN A 108 -17.21 -4.83 3.67
N TYR A 109 -16.14 -4.11 3.36
CA TYR A 109 -15.70 -2.97 4.16
C TYR A 109 -15.82 -1.61 3.45
N LEU A 110 -15.66 -1.54 2.12
CA LEU A 110 -15.55 -0.24 1.43
C LEU A 110 -16.63 0.00 0.38
N GLU A 111 -17.27 -1.04 -0.17
CA GLU A 111 -18.24 -0.91 -1.26
C GLU A 111 -19.46 -0.05 -0.89
N LYS A 112 -19.93 -0.10 0.36
CA LYS A 112 -21.05 0.73 0.83
C LYS A 112 -20.67 2.19 1.11
N HIS A 113 -19.38 2.47 1.18
CA HIS A 113 -18.82 3.76 1.56
C HIS A 113 -18.13 4.47 0.39
N LYS A 114 -18.54 4.15 -0.85
CA LYS A 114 -17.95 4.69 -2.08
C LYS A 114 -17.88 6.22 -2.02
N GLY A 115 -16.69 6.76 -2.24
CA GLY A 115 -16.44 8.18 -2.43
C GLY A 115 -16.78 8.63 -3.86
N ILE A 116 -16.14 9.72 -4.32
CA ILE A 116 -16.27 10.18 -5.72
C ILE A 116 -15.65 9.17 -6.71
N PHE A 117 -14.68 8.39 -6.23
CA PHE A 117 -13.91 7.47 -7.06
C PHE A 117 -14.42 6.03 -6.93
N ASP A 118 -14.72 5.38 -8.06
CA ASP A 118 -15.13 3.98 -8.07
C ASP A 118 -13.91 3.05 -8.15
N TYR A 119 -13.58 2.48 -7.00
CA TYR A 119 -12.48 1.53 -6.84
C TYR A 119 -12.67 0.24 -7.65
N TRP A 120 -13.91 -0.12 -7.99
CA TRP A 120 -14.19 -1.30 -8.81
C TRP A 120 -13.42 -1.29 -10.13
N TYR A 121 -13.28 -0.11 -10.74
CA TYR A 121 -12.55 0.04 -11.99
C TYR A 121 -11.07 -0.39 -11.86
N ILE A 122 -10.40 -0.06 -10.75
CA ILE A 122 -9.00 -0.48 -10.53
C ILE A 122 -8.91 -1.98 -10.30
N LEU A 123 -9.82 -2.54 -9.49
CA LEU A 123 -9.85 -3.97 -9.21
C LEU A 123 -10.10 -4.78 -10.48
N ASP A 124 -10.98 -4.30 -11.36
CA ASP A 124 -11.29 -4.96 -12.62
C ASP A 124 -10.16 -4.84 -13.66
N MET A 125 -9.34 -3.78 -13.59
CA MET A 125 -8.16 -3.65 -14.44
C MET A 125 -7.03 -4.62 -14.07
N ILE A 126 -7.00 -5.15 -12.84
CA ILE A 126 -5.96 -6.10 -12.40
C ILE A 126 -6.61 -7.36 -11.79
N PRO A 127 -7.26 -8.20 -12.63
CA PRO A 127 -7.99 -9.38 -12.16
C PRO A 127 -7.12 -10.34 -11.33
N SER A 128 -5.82 -10.44 -11.65
CA SER A 128 -4.87 -11.29 -10.93
C SER A 128 -4.67 -10.88 -9.47
N LEU A 129 -4.78 -9.58 -9.15
CA LEU A 129 -4.65 -9.08 -7.77
C LEU A 129 -6.00 -8.93 -7.08
N LYS A 130 -7.10 -8.79 -7.84
CA LYS A 130 -8.46 -8.71 -7.30
C LYS A 130 -8.81 -9.92 -6.43
N GLU A 131 -8.49 -11.12 -6.89
CA GLU A 131 -8.73 -12.36 -6.14
C GLU A 131 -7.51 -12.82 -5.31
N ALA A 132 -6.49 -11.97 -5.19
CA ALA A 132 -5.36 -12.27 -4.33
C ALA A 132 -5.80 -12.34 -2.85
N ASN A 133 -5.10 -13.19 -2.10
CA ASN A 133 -5.30 -13.33 -0.68
C ASN A 133 -4.96 -12.02 0.04
N LEU A 134 -5.89 -11.53 0.85
CA LEU A 134 -5.80 -10.24 1.53
C LEU A 134 -4.55 -10.15 2.42
N LYS A 135 -4.23 -11.22 3.15
CA LYS A 135 -3.06 -11.23 4.02
C LYS A 135 -1.76 -11.17 3.22
N TYR A 136 -1.61 -11.98 2.17
CA TYR A 136 -0.40 -11.92 1.36
C TYR A 136 -0.20 -10.54 0.75
N MET A 137 -1.26 -9.91 0.24
CA MET A 137 -1.18 -8.53 -0.26
C MET A 137 -0.77 -7.52 0.83
N SER A 138 -1.22 -7.71 2.07
CA SER A 138 -0.74 -6.93 3.22
C SER A 138 0.76 -7.16 3.51
N GLU A 139 1.25 -8.39 3.43
CA GLU A 139 2.67 -8.71 3.62
C GLU A 139 3.56 -8.18 2.47
N PHE A 140 3.04 -8.17 1.23
CA PHE A 140 3.67 -7.47 0.11
C PHE A 140 3.78 -5.97 0.36
N TYR A 141 2.71 -5.35 0.90
CA TYR A 141 2.76 -3.94 1.27
C TYR A 141 3.79 -3.68 2.36
N LYS A 142 3.92 -4.57 3.36
CA LYS A 142 4.94 -4.45 4.40
C LYS A 142 6.36 -4.42 3.81
N LEU A 143 6.65 -5.26 2.81
CA LEU A 143 7.91 -5.21 2.07
C LEU A 143 8.07 -3.88 1.31
N LEU A 144 7.07 -3.48 0.54
CA LEU A 144 7.07 -2.19 -0.19
C LEU A 144 7.28 -1.00 0.76
N ASN A 145 6.67 -1.03 1.95
CA ASN A 145 6.78 0.01 2.95
C ASN A 145 8.22 0.13 3.50
N LEU A 146 8.88 -0.99 3.76
CA LEU A 146 10.29 -1.02 4.16
C LEU A 146 11.19 -0.44 3.07
N ILE A 147 11.00 -0.87 1.81
CA ILE A 147 11.71 -0.30 0.64
C ILE A 147 11.50 1.22 0.58
N CYS A 148 10.25 1.68 0.70
CA CYS A 148 9.92 3.09 0.64
C CYS A 148 10.51 3.93 1.78
N LYS A 149 10.63 3.36 2.98
CA LYS A 149 11.29 4.00 4.13
C LYS A 149 12.79 4.19 3.86
N ILE A 150 13.46 3.19 3.29
CA ILE A 150 14.87 3.29 2.89
C ILE A 150 15.05 4.42 1.86
N ILE A 151 14.28 4.36 0.76
CA ILE A 151 14.37 5.33 -0.34
C ILE A 151 14.13 6.76 0.17
N THR A 152 13.06 6.96 0.93
CA THR A 152 12.68 8.30 1.40
C THR A 152 13.67 8.82 2.45
N GLY A 153 14.16 7.96 3.33
CA GLY A 153 15.14 8.32 4.35
C GLY A 153 16.48 8.75 3.73
N TYR A 154 16.98 7.99 2.76
CA TYR A 154 18.18 8.35 2.01
C TYR A 154 18.02 9.69 1.29
N ASN A 155 16.94 9.85 0.53
CA ASN A 155 16.69 11.09 -0.23
C ASN A 155 16.49 12.34 0.64
N ASN A 156 16.10 12.15 1.90
CA ASN A 156 15.96 13.25 2.86
C ASN A 156 17.25 13.51 3.66
N GLY A 157 18.36 12.83 3.36
CA GLY A 157 19.63 12.96 4.09
C GLY A 157 19.55 12.47 5.54
N SER A 158 18.55 11.65 5.87
CA SER A 158 18.34 11.20 7.25
C SER A 158 19.38 10.14 7.61
N GLN A 159 20.24 10.42 8.58
CA GLN A 159 21.16 9.43 9.17
C GLN A 159 20.64 8.94 10.52
N THR A 160 19.47 8.30 10.53
CA THR A 160 18.88 7.78 11.77
C THR A 160 19.21 6.31 11.99
N LYS A 161 19.37 5.89 13.25
CA LYS A 161 19.57 4.47 13.62
C LYS A 161 18.53 3.52 12.99
N LYS A 162 17.30 4.00 12.76
CA LYS A 162 16.22 3.24 12.11
C LYS A 162 16.51 2.91 10.64
N LEU A 163 17.18 3.82 9.91
CA LEU A 163 17.50 3.61 8.50
C LEU A 163 18.53 2.50 8.29
N TYR A 164 19.46 2.32 9.22
CA TYR A 164 20.42 1.20 9.17
C TYR A 164 19.77 -0.16 9.40
N LYS A 165 18.61 -0.22 10.07
CA LYS A 165 17.88 -1.47 10.33
C LYS A 165 17.03 -1.92 9.15
N TYR A 166 16.45 -1.00 8.39
CA TYR A 166 15.50 -1.33 7.33
C TYR A 166 16.05 -2.27 6.24
N PRO A 167 17.32 -2.21 5.80
CA PRO A 167 17.86 -3.19 4.86
C PRO A 167 17.76 -4.63 5.37
N ALA A 168 18.08 -4.86 6.64
CA ALA A 168 17.97 -6.19 7.26
C ALA A 168 16.49 -6.63 7.36
N ASP A 169 15.61 -5.74 7.83
CA ASP A 169 14.16 -6.01 7.90
C ASP A 169 13.56 -6.32 6.52
N CYS A 170 13.99 -5.59 5.48
CA CYS A 170 13.58 -5.79 4.10
C CYS A 170 14.03 -7.15 3.58
N SER A 171 15.29 -7.53 3.82
CA SER A 171 15.80 -8.85 3.42
C SER A 171 15.08 -9.99 4.13
N PHE A 172 14.79 -9.83 5.42
CA PHE A 172 14.04 -10.83 6.19
C PHE A 172 12.63 -10.99 5.61
N GLN A 173 11.89 -9.89 5.46
CA GLN A 173 10.54 -9.89 4.90
C GLN A 173 10.49 -10.49 3.49
N TYR A 174 11.46 -10.17 2.62
CA TYR A 174 11.56 -10.74 1.27
C TYR A 174 11.71 -12.27 1.31
N LYS A 175 12.62 -12.79 2.15
CA LYS A 175 12.84 -14.24 2.29
C LYS A 175 11.60 -14.94 2.83
N THR A 176 10.97 -14.37 3.85
CA THR A 176 9.72 -14.91 4.41
C THR A 176 8.62 -14.96 3.37
N LEU A 177 8.43 -13.90 2.58
CA LEU A 177 7.47 -13.91 1.48
C LEU A 177 7.81 -15.01 0.48
N TYR A 178 9.04 -15.02 -0.05
CA TYR A 178 9.48 -16.00 -1.06
C TYR A 178 9.20 -17.45 -0.63
N LEU A 179 9.50 -17.82 0.62
CA LEU A 179 9.24 -19.16 1.14
C LEU A 179 7.74 -19.52 1.22
N ASN A 180 6.88 -18.52 1.48
CA ASN A 180 5.44 -18.73 1.61
C ASN A 180 4.69 -18.73 0.26
N ILE A 181 5.29 -18.19 -0.80
CA ILE A 181 4.64 -17.98 -2.11
C ILE A 181 5.43 -18.60 -3.27
N SER A 182 6.45 -19.43 -2.99
CA SER A 182 7.40 -19.97 -3.97
C SER A 182 6.75 -20.75 -5.12
N GLU A 183 5.57 -21.33 -4.88
CA GLU A 183 4.84 -22.10 -5.88
C GLU A 183 3.81 -21.25 -6.66
N CYS A 184 3.59 -19.99 -6.26
CA CYS A 184 2.59 -19.11 -6.85
C CYS A 184 3.23 -18.11 -7.82
N LYS A 185 3.21 -18.43 -9.12
CA LYS A 185 3.82 -17.59 -10.17
C LYS A 185 3.36 -16.12 -10.15
N PRO A 186 2.06 -15.77 -10.06
CA PRO A 186 1.64 -14.37 -9.98
C PRO A 186 2.23 -13.61 -8.77
N TYR A 187 2.38 -14.28 -7.63
CA TYR A 187 3.01 -13.67 -6.45
C TYR A 187 4.52 -13.54 -6.61
N LEU A 188 5.19 -14.49 -7.25
CA LEU A 188 6.61 -14.35 -7.60
C LEU A 188 6.85 -13.17 -8.54
N ASP A 189 5.99 -12.98 -9.55
CA ASP A 189 6.07 -11.84 -10.45
C ASP A 189 5.93 -10.51 -9.69
N LEU A 190 4.97 -10.43 -8.75
CA LEU A 190 4.80 -9.27 -7.88
C LEU A 190 6.03 -9.04 -6.96
N LEU A 191 6.59 -10.11 -6.39
CA LEU A 191 7.79 -10.04 -5.55
C LEU A 191 9.00 -9.54 -6.33
N ASN A 192 9.18 -10.01 -7.56
CA ASN A 192 10.25 -9.58 -8.46
C ASN A 192 10.13 -8.10 -8.84
N LYS A 193 8.91 -7.60 -9.03
CA LYS A 193 8.68 -6.16 -9.24
C LYS A 193 9.12 -5.32 -8.04
N LEU A 194 8.81 -5.76 -6.81
CA LEU A 194 9.26 -5.08 -5.60
C LEU A 194 10.79 -5.11 -5.45
N LYS A 195 11.42 -6.25 -5.78
CA LYS A 195 12.87 -6.37 -5.84
C LYS A 195 13.48 -5.37 -6.82
N GLY A 196 12.90 -5.24 -8.01
CA GLY A 196 13.35 -4.29 -9.03
C GLY A 196 13.35 -2.84 -8.54
N ILE A 197 12.33 -2.41 -7.78
CA ILE A 197 12.28 -1.07 -7.18
C ILE A 197 13.47 -0.82 -6.24
N TYR A 198 13.83 -1.82 -5.43
CA TYR A 198 14.97 -1.72 -4.52
C TYR A 198 16.30 -1.77 -5.27
N ASP A 199 16.44 -2.64 -6.27
CA ASP A 199 17.66 -2.79 -7.06
C ASP A 199 17.97 -1.54 -7.88
N ASP A 200 16.96 -0.93 -8.50
CA ASP A 200 17.08 0.33 -9.25
C ASP A 200 17.64 1.42 -8.33
N PHE A 201 17.03 1.60 -7.16
CA PHE A 201 17.49 2.56 -6.15
C PHE A 201 18.92 2.27 -5.65
N SER A 202 19.23 1.01 -5.33
CA SER A 202 20.56 0.60 -4.87
C SER A 202 21.63 0.85 -5.93
N SER A 203 21.31 0.61 -7.20
CA SER A 203 22.18 0.88 -8.34
C SER A 203 22.41 2.37 -8.54
N ASP A 204 21.36 3.18 -8.41
CA ASP A 204 21.45 4.64 -8.51
C ASP A 204 22.33 5.23 -7.39
N ILE A 205 22.22 4.72 -6.15
CA ILE A 205 23.12 5.14 -5.07
C ILE A 205 24.57 4.78 -5.41
N LYS A 206 24.84 3.54 -5.81
CA LYS A 206 26.22 3.09 -6.10
C LYS A 206 26.90 3.89 -7.20
N LYS A 207 26.14 4.36 -8.20
CA LYS A 207 26.66 5.23 -9.28
C LYS A 207 26.96 6.65 -8.81
N ASN A 208 26.24 7.14 -7.80
CA ASN A 208 26.34 8.51 -7.30
C ASN A 208 27.17 8.62 -6.01
N SER A 209 27.61 7.49 -5.44
CA SER A 209 28.59 7.47 -4.35
C SER A 209 29.99 7.70 -4.92
N PRO A 210 30.75 8.69 -4.41
CA PRO A 210 32.12 8.97 -4.85
C PRO A 210 33.10 7.84 -4.54
#